data_AF-A0A2V8S418-F1
#
_entry.id   AF-A0A2V8S418-F1
#
_cell.length_a   1.000
_cell.length_b   1.000
_cell.length_c   1.000
_cell.angle_alpha   90.00
_cell.angle_beta   90.00
_cell.angle_gamma   90.00
#
_symmetry.space_group_name_H-M   'P 1'
#
loop_
_entity.id
_entity.type
_entity.pdbx_description
1 polymer ?
#
loop_
_entity_poly.entity_id
_entity_poly.type
_entity_poly.pdbx_seq_one_letter_code
_entity_poly.pdbx_strand_id
1 'polypeptide(L)'
;MSWHITITNNYHETLRAFGMVVNAGDKRPHKVPHALGNGYIEVPGFGSINFIDIGDKKVGGHSQATWGVLLSYQGEELIFRYEGGGDIHVNINQFGQAELSGNGEFSRILLSPFAFKG
;
A
#
# COMPACT_ATOMS: atom_id res chain seq x y z
N MET A 1 -14.49 -3.44 -8.18
CA MET A 1 -14.12 -4.53 -7.25
C MET A 1 -13.43 -3.89 -6.04
N SER A 2 -13.52 -4.46 -4.85
CA SER A 2 -12.94 -3.86 -3.62
C SER A 2 -11.62 -4.51 -3.22
N TRP A 3 -10.76 -3.76 -2.53
CA TRP A 3 -9.58 -4.30 -1.86
C TRP A 3 -9.57 -3.91 -0.37
N HIS A 4 -8.81 -4.67 0.42
CA HIS A 4 -8.64 -4.50 1.86
C HIS A 4 -7.16 -4.45 2.22
N ILE A 5 -6.88 -3.91 3.41
CA ILE A 5 -5.52 -3.87 3.95
C ILE A 5 -5.50 -4.36 5.40
N THR A 6 -4.44 -5.09 5.73
CA THR A 6 -4.10 -5.46 7.10
C THR A 6 -2.73 -4.89 7.42
N ILE A 7 -2.61 -4.16 8.54
CA ILE A 7 -1.40 -3.45 8.92
C ILE A 7 -0.85 -4.04 10.21
N THR A 8 0.46 -4.30 10.25
CA THR A 8 1.19 -4.68 11.46
C THR A 8 2.27 -3.63 11.72
N ASN A 9 2.37 -3.17 12.97
CA ASN A 9 3.38 -2.21 13.38
C ASN A 9 4.47 -2.87 14.22
N ASN A 10 5.65 -3.10 13.63
CA ASN A 10 6.87 -3.45 14.33
C ASN A 10 7.85 -2.27 14.46
N TYR A 11 7.41 -1.08 14.05
CA TYR A 11 8.17 0.15 14.21
C TYR A 11 8.04 0.69 15.65
N HIS A 12 9.02 1.50 16.05
CA HIS A 12 9.09 2.03 17.42
C HIS A 12 8.15 3.23 17.65
N GLU A 13 7.54 3.77 16.60
CA GLU A 13 6.56 4.85 16.70
C GLU A 13 5.16 4.39 16.27
N THR A 14 4.16 5.15 16.72
CA THR A 14 2.75 4.95 16.37
C THR A 14 2.49 5.37 14.92
N LEU A 15 1.80 4.53 14.16
CA LEU A 15 1.41 4.81 12.78
C LEU A 15 0.01 5.43 12.71
N ARG A 16 -0.23 6.27 11.70
CA ARG A 16 -1.57 6.68 11.29
C ARG A 16 -1.88 6.04 9.94
N ALA A 17 -2.88 5.19 9.86
CA ALA A 17 -3.18 4.42 8.67
C ALA A 17 -4.66 4.51 8.35
N PHE A 18 -5.05 4.97 7.17
CA PHE A 18 -6.46 4.99 6.73
C PHE A 18 -7.44 5.57 7.78
N GLY A 19 -7.02 6.64 8.48
CA GLY A 19 -7.82 7.29 9.52
C GLY A 19 -7.84 6.58 10.89
N MET A 20 -7.18 5.42 11.03
CA MET A 20 -6.98 4.74 12.31
C MET A 20 -5.55 4.91 12.85
N VAL A 21 -5.38 4.62 14.14
CA VAL A 21 -4.10 4.65 14.84
C VAL A 21 -3.64 3.23 15.10
N VAL A 22 -2.38 2.92 14.77
CA VAL A 22 -1.72 1.64 15.09
C VAL A 22 -0.58 1.94 16.06
N ASN A 23 -0.83 1.70 17.34
CA ASN A 23 0.08 2.11 18.43
C ASN A 23 1.44 1.42 18.34
N ALA A 24 2.50 2.14 18.73
CA ALA A 24 3.81 1.55 18.98
C ALA A 24 3.69 0.40 20.00
N GLY A 25 4.35 -0.73 19.72
CA GLY A 25 4.32 -1.91 20.58
C GLY A 25 3.09 -2.82 20.41
N ASP A 26 2.03 -2.38 19.72
CA ASP A 26 0.92 -3.27 19.32
C ASP A 26 1.28 -4.03 18.04
N LYS A 27 1.80 -5.24 18.21
CA LYS A 27 2.28 -6.09 17.10
C LYS A 27 1.17 -6.94 16.46
N ARG A 28 -0.09 -6.72 16.84
CA ARG A 28 -1.20 -7.49 16.27
C ARG A 28 -1.51 -6.99 14.85
N PRO A 29 -2.05 -7.84 13.97
CA PRO A 29 -2.56 -7.38 12.68
C PRO A 29 -3.83 -6.53 12.86
N HIS A 30 -3.87 -5.36 12.22
CA HIS A 30 -5.00 -4.44 12.22
C HIS A 30 -5.62 -4.38 10.83
N LYS A 31 -6.77 -5.03 10.65
CA LYS A 31 -7.54 -4.96 9.40
C LYS A 31 -8.36 -3.68 9.36
N VAL A 32 -8.25 -2.92 8.27
CA VAL A 32 -9.12 -1.76 8.05
C VAL A 32 -10.54 -2.28 7.75
N PRO A 33 -11.58 -1.81 8.47
CA PRO A 33 -12.88 -2.47 8.49
C PRO A 33 -13.74 -2.26 7.23
N HIS A 34 -13.32 -1.43 6.29
CA HIS A 34 -14.08 -1.10 5.09
C HIS A 34 -13.25 -1.32 3.83
N ALA A 35 -13.92 -1.60 2.72
CA ALA A 35 -13.31 -1.61 1.39
C ALA A 35 -12.65 -0.25 1.11
N LEU A 36 -11.46 -0.30 0.54
CA LEU A 36 -10.62 0.89 0.36
C LEU A 36 -10.72 1.46 -1.05
N GLY A 37 -10.69 2.80 -1.12
CA GLY A 37 -10.33 3.55 -2.31
C GLY A 37 -8.89 4.03 -2.16
N ASN A 38 -8.64 5.33 -2.29
CA ASN A 38 -7.32 5.90 -2.01
C ASN A 38 -7.09 6.06 -0.50
N GLY A 39 -5.84 6.00 -0.07
CA GLY A 39 -5.45 6.29 1.30
C GLY A 39 -3.96 6.19 1.52
N TYR A 40 -3.55 6.24 2.79
CA TYR A 40 -2.14 6.24 3.14
C TYR A 40 -1.88 5.64 4.54
N ILE A 41 -0.63 5.25 4.75
CA ILE A 41 -0.04 4.94 6.05
C ILE A 41 1.09 5.94 6.30
N GLU A 42 0.95 6.79 7.30
CA GLU A 42 2.00 7.69 7.77
C GLU A 42 2.93 6.94 8.72
N VAL A 43 4.20 6.90 8.35
CA VAL A 43 5.31 6.34 9.13
C VAL A 43 6.17 7.52 9.62
N PRO A 44 6.17 7.82 10.92
CA PRO A 44 6.97 8.92 11.47
C PRO A 44 8.45 8.82 11.05
N GLY A 45 9.04 9.96 10.67
CA GLY A 45 10.42 10.03 10.19
C GLY A 45 10.66 9.56 8.74
N PHE A 46 9.71 8.85 8.12
CA PHE A 46 9.89 8.23 6.81
C PHE A 46 8.86 8.66 5.75
N GLY A 47 7.83 9.38 6.15
CA GLY A 47 6.79 9.88 5.26
C GLY A 47 5.61 8.92 5.14
N SER A 48 4.86 9.01 4.04
CA SER A 48 3.64 8.22 3.85
C SER A 48 3.80 7.19 2.75
N ILE A 49 3.33 5.97 3.02
CA ILE A 49 3.03 4.97 1.98
C ILE A 49 1.66 5.35 1.43
N ASN A 50 1.61 5.78 0.16
CA ASN A 50 0.33 6.12 -0.49
C ASN A 50 -0.20 4.91 -1.24
N PHE A 51 -1.53 4.76 -1.23
CA PHE A 51 -2.27 3.75 -1.96
C PHE A 51 -3.29 4.46 -2.84
N ILE A 52 -3.20 4.26 -4.15
CA ILE A 52 -4.12 4.82 -5.13
C ILE A 52 -4.82 3.66 -5.82
N ASP A 53 -6.13 3.58 -5.68
CA ASP A 53 -6.94 2.63 -6.46
C ASP A 53 -6.90 3.05 -7.93
N ILE A 54 -6.28 2.20 -8.76
CA ILE A 54 -6.16 2.43 -10.20
C ILE A 54 -7.18 1.62 -10.99
N GLY A 55 -8.03 0.82 -10.32
CA GLY A 55 -9.04 -0.01 -10.96
C GLY A 55 -8.42 -0.88 -12.06
N ASP A 56 -9.02 -0.84 -13.25
CA ASP A 56 -8.57 -1.56 -14.44
C ASP A 56 -7.46 -0.84 -15.23
N LYS A 57 -7.09 0.39 -14.85
CA LYS A 57 -6.08 1.17 -15.56
C LYS A 57 -4.74 0.46 -15.50
N LYS A 58 -4.09 0.30 -16.65
CA LYS A 58 -2.73 -0.26 -16.77
C LYS A 58 -1.71 0.87 -16.61
N VAL A 59 -0.87 0.78 -15.59
CA VAL A 59 0.14 1.79 -15.24
C VAL A 59 1.52 1.11 -15.20
N GLY A 60 1.96 0.54 -16.33
CA GLY A 60 3.15 -0.31 -16.34
C GLY A 60 3.00 -1.60 -15.50
N GLY A 61 4.12 -2.29 -15.29
CA GLY A 61 4.17 -3.64 -14.71
C GLY A 61 3.64 -4.72 -15.67
N HIS A 62 3.97 -5.98 -15.39
CA HIS A 62 3.47 -7.13 -16.14
C HIS A 62 2.55 -7.95 -15.26
N SER A 63 1.24 -7.91 -15.53
CA SER A 63 0.27 -8.81 -14.89
C SER A 63 -0.99 -8.92 -15.75
N GLN A 64 -1.59 -10.12 -15.75
CA GLN A 64 -2.86 -10.39 -16.44
C GLN A 64 -4.07 -9.99 -15.59
N ALA A 65 -3.89 -9.73 -14.29
CA ALA A 65 -4.97 -9.34 -13.42
C ALA A 65 -5.58 -7.96 -13.78
N THR A 66 -6.89 -7.87 -13.61
CA THR A 66 -7.73 -6.75 -14.02
C THR A 66 -7.53 -5.55 -13.08
N TRP A 67 -7.73 -5.76 -11.79
CA TRP A 67 -7.77 -4.69 -10.79
C TRP A 67 -6.38 -4.39 -10.22
N GLY A 68 -6.16 -3.16 -9.73
CA GLY A 68 -4.90 -2.84 -9.09
C GLY A 68 -4.89 -1.62 -8.19
N VAL A 69 -3.82 -1.55 -7.40
CA VAL A 69 -3.49 -0.44 -6.52
C VAL A 69 -2.06 0.00 -6.83
N LEU A 70 -1.86 1.29 -7.04
CA LEU A 70 -0.53 1.90 -7.10
C LEU A 70 -0.09 2.28 -5.68
N LEU A 71 1.06 1.76 -5.28
CA LEU A 71 1.71 2.08 -4.03
C LEU A 71 2.92 2.97 -4.31
N SER A 72 3.12 4.00 -3.49
CA SER A 72 4.34 4.83 -3.54
C SER A 72 4.89 5.06 -2.15
N TYR A 73 6.19 4.85 -1.94
CA TYR A 73 6.85 5.10 -0.66
C TYR A 73 8.32 5.41 -0.88
N GLN A 74 8.83 6.49 -0.27
CA GLN A 74 10.25 6.86 -0.32
C GLN A 74 10.86 6.97 -1.73
N GLY A 75 10.06 7.43 -2.70
CA GLY A 75 10.50 7.58 -4.10
C GLY A 75 10.50 6.27 -4.91
N GLU A 76 9.92 5.21 -4.36
CA GLU A 76 9.71 3.94 -5.04
C GLU A 76 8.23 3.72 -5.31
N GLU A 77 7.91 3.19 -6.50
CA GLU A 77 6.55 2.83 -6.89
C GLU A 77 6.41 1.33 -7.15
N LEU A 78 5.31 0.78 -6.64
CA LEU A 78 4.91 -0.60 -6.84
C LEU A 78 3.47 -0.64 -7.33
N ILE A 79 3.13 -1.63 -8.14
CA ILE A 79 1.74 -1.97 -8.42
C ILE A 79 1.43 -3.29 -7.76
N PHE A 80 0.31 -3.31 -7.06
CA PHE A 80 -0.38 -4.53 -6.66
C PHE A 80 -1.48 -4.84 -7.67
N ARG A 81 -1.50 -6.04 -8.25
CA ARG A 81 -2.55 -6.51 -9.17
C ARG A 81 -3.26 -7.72 -8.60
N TYR A 82 -4.59 -7.76 -8.75
CA TYR A 82 -5.41 -8.82 -8.17
C TYR A 82 -6.67 -9.11 -9.00
N GLU A 83 -7.22 -10.30 -8.78
CA GLU A 83 -8.56 -10.69 -9.19
C GLU A 83 -9.43 -10.94 -7.97
N GLY A 84 -10.75 -10.82 -8.09
CA GLY A 84 -11.61 -10.99 -6.92
C GLY A 84 -11.45 -9.84 -5.92
N GLY A 85 -11.50 -10.14 -4.62
CA GLY A 85 -11.23 -9.16 -3.57
C GLY A 85 -9.73 -9.10 -3.24
N GLY A 86 -9.10 -7.95 -3.48
CA GLY A 86 -7.69 -7.76 -3.16
C GLY A 86 -7.46 -7.69 -1.66
N ASP A 87 -6.39 -8.31 -1.17
CA ASP A 87 -5.96 -8.21 0.22
C ASP A 87 -4.45 -7.93 0.25
N ILE A 88 -4.07 -6.79 0.83
CA ILE A 88 -2.69 -6.36 1.01
C ILE A 88 -2.37 -6.41 2.50
N HIS A 89 -1.30 -7.10 2.85
CA HIS A 89 -0.73 -7.08 4.18
C HIS A 89 0.53 -6.21 4.18
N VAL A 90 0.56 -5.21 5.06
CA VAL A 90 1.70 -4.30 5.24
C VAL A 90 2.26 -4.49 6.64
N ASN A 91 3.51 -4.94 6.72
CA ASN A 91 4.26 -4.92 7.96
C ASN A 91 5.28 -3.77 7.91
N ILE A 92 5.13 -2.78 8.79
CA ILE A 92 6.17 -1.77 8.97
C ILE A 92 7.19 -2.32 9.95
N ASN A 93 8.39 -2.62 9.46
CA ASN A 93 9.43 -3.23 10.28
C ASN A 93 10.14 -2.21 11.18
N GLN A 94 11.06 -2.68 12.02
CA GLN A 94 11.79 -1.85 12.99
C GLN A 94 12.60 -0.71 12.36
N PHE A 95 12.89 -0.79 11.05
CA PHE A 95 13.63 0.21 10.28
C PHE A 95 12.72 1.15 9.48
N GLY A 96 11.39 1.08 9.66
CA GLY A 96 10.42 1.87 8.91
C GLY A 96 10.21 1.40 7.47
N GLN A 97 10.70 0.22 7.11
CA GLN A 97 10.48 -0.35 5.78
C GLN A 97 9.10 -1.03 5.70
N ALA A 98 8.46 -0.94 4.54
CA ALA A 98 7.20 -1.61 4.27
C ALA A 98 7.46 -3.00 3.66
N GLU A 99 7.17 -4.05 4.43
CA GLU A 99 7.16 -5.43 3.96
C GLU A 99 5.75 -5.76 3.47
N LEU A 100 5.63 -6.09 2.19
CA LEU A 100 4.36 -6.29 1.51
C LEU A 100 4.12 -7.77 1.22
N SER A 101 2.91 -8.23 1.48
CA SER A 101 2.40 -9.52 1.02
C SER A 101 0.91 -9.39 0.72
N GLY A 102 0.28 -10.42 0.16
CA GLY A 102 -1.12 -10.38 -0.20
C GLY A 102 -1.54 -11.53 -1.08
N ASN A 103 -2.76 -11.48 -1.59
CA ASN A 103 -3.33 -12.49 -2.49
C ASN A 103 -3.16 -12.15 -3.98
N GLY A 104 -2.35 -11.15 -4.30
CA GLY A 104 -2.08 -10.69 -5.66
C GLY A 104 -0.59 -10.53 -5.94
N GLU A 105 -0.27 -9.92 -7.08
CA GLU A 105 1.09 -9.76 -7.57
C GLU A 105 1.59 -8.34 -7.32
N PHE A 106 2.78 -8.22 -6.73
CA PHE A 106 3.49 -6.94 -6.62
C PHE A 106 4.55 -6.83 -7.70
N SER A 107 4.56 -5.72 -8.42
CA SER A 107 5.58 -5.40 -9.43
C SER A 107 6.11 -4.01 -9.20
N ARG A 108 7.43 -3.86 -9.12
CA ARG A 108 8.06 -2.54 -9.13
C ARG A 108 7.90 -1.89 -10.51
N ILE A 109 7.59 -0.60 -10.50
CA ILE A 109 7.49 0.21 -11.71
C ILE A 109 8.36 1.45 -11.56
N LEU A 110 8.59 2.16 -12.66
CA LEU A 110 9.23 3.47 -12.65
C LEU A 110 8.21 4.48 -13.14
N LEU A 111 7.82 5.41 -12.27
CA LEU A 111 7.05 6.57 -12.67
C LEU A 111 7.94 7.80 -12.66
N SER A 112 7.89 8.58 -13.74
CA SER A 112 8.53 9.89 -13.73
C SER A 112 7.80 10.78 -12.72
N PRO A 113 8.51 11.51 -11.85
CA PRO A 113 7.89 12.46 -10.93
C PRO A 113 7.18 13.60 -11.67
N PHE A 114 7.52 13.83 -12.94
CA PHE A 114 6.86 14.79 -13.82
C PHE A 114 6.29 14.08 -15.05
N ALA A 115 5.01 14.32 -15.33
CA ALA A 115 4.37 13.95 -16.58
C ALA A 115 4.04 15.22 -17.37
N PHE A 116 4.47 15.28 -18.62
CA PHE A 116 4.11 16.37 -19.53
C PHE A 116 2.77 16.05 -20.18
N LYS A 117 1.87 17.03 -20.18
CA LYS A 117 0.64 16.98 -20.97
C LYS A 117 0.91 17.70 -22.29
N GLY A 118 0.86 16.96 -23.40
CA GLY A 118 0.88 17.54 -24.74
C GLY A 118 -0.38 18.33 -25.06
#